data_AF-A0A7Y2FUN9-F1
#
_entry.id   AF-A0A7Y2FUN9-F1
#
_cell.length_a   1.000
_cell.length_b   1.000
_cell.length_c   1.000
_cell.angle_alpha   90.00
_cell.angle_beta   90.00
_cell.angle_gamma   90.00
#
_symmetry.space_group_name_H-M   'P 1'
#
loop_
_entity.id
_entity.type
_entity.pdbx_description
1 polymer ?
#
loop_
_entity_poly.entity_id
_entity_poly.type
_entity_poly.pdbx_seq_one_letter_code
_entity_poly.pdbx_strand_id
1 'polypeptide(L)'
;SLGALLVALVLLVSGAGLFWSAALDLVDHPLDPCEESNIIRLLNELEIDAARLQDMRARRAGCNLFVELTLLPAANQSFAEAQESFADLRRHLESHLSGVDVVIKIA
;
A
#
# COMPACT_ATOMS: atom_id res chain seq x y z
N SER A 1 33.76 -31.72 13.68
CA SER A 1 34.65 -30.89 14.51
C SER A 1 33.82 -29.82 15.20
N LEU A 2 34.17 -29.45 16.44
CA LEU A 2 33.43 -28.45 17.23
C LEU A 2 33.25 -27.11 16.46
N GLY A 3 34.25 -26.73 15.66
CA GLY A 3 34.20 -25.54 14.81
C GLY A 3 33.11 -25.59 13.72
N ALA A 4 32.85 -26.75 13.12
CA ALA A 4 31.78 -26.89 12.13
C ALA A 4 30.38 -26.70 12.76
N LEU A 5 30.21 -27.15 14.01
CA LEU A 5 28.96 -26.98 14.76
C LEU A 5 28.70 -25.50 15.09
N LEU A 6 29.77 -24.76 15.43
CA LEU A 6 29.70 -23.33 15.74
C LEU A 6 29.37 -22.50 14.50
N VAL A 7 29.98 -22.82 13.36
CA VAL A 7 29.67 -22.19 12.06
C VAL A 7 28.23 -22.49 11.65
N ALA A 8 27.76 -23.73 11.81
CA ALA A 8 26.37 -24.09 11.51
C ALA A 8 25.37 -23.31 12.38
N LEU A 9 25.68 -23.10 13.67
CA LEU A 9 24.84 -22.32 14.58
C LEU A 9 24.75 -20.84 14.16
N VAL A 10 25.86 -20.22 13.79
CA VAL A 10 25.91 -18.82 13.33
C VAL A 10 25.11 -18.64 12.03
N LEU A 11 25.24 -19.58 11.10
CA LEU A 11 24.47 -19.57 9.85
C LEU A 11 22.98 -19.76 10.11
N LEU A 12 22.60 -20.64 11.04
CA LEU A 12 21.20 -20.84 11.43
C LEU A 12 20.58 -19.58 12.02
N VAL A 13 21.27 -18.91 12.95
CA VAL A 13 20.78 -17.68 13.57
C VAL A 13 20.66 -16.55 12.55
N SER A 14 21.66 -16.40 11.69
CA SER A 14 21.66 -15.36 10.64
C SER A 14 20.57 -15.61 9.59
N GLY A 15 20.41 -16.87 9.17
CA GLY A 15 19.37 -17.28 8.22
C GLY A 15 17.96 -17.20 8.81
N ALA A 16 17.79 -17.51 10.10
CA ALA A 16 16.51 -17.39 10.77
C ALA A 16 16.05 -15.92 10.89
N GLY A 17 16.97 -14.98 11.11
CA GLY A 17 16.66 -13.55 11.12
C GLY A 17 16.16 -13.05 9.76
N LEU A 18 16.86 -13.43 8.68
CA LEU A 18 16.46 -13.13 7.29
C LEU A 18 15.13 -13.78 6.92
N PHE A 19 14.93 -15.03 7.34
CA PHE A 19 13.68 -15.75 7.10
C PHE A 19 12.52 -15.09 7.84
N TRP A 20 12.74 -14.68 9.10
CA TRP A 20 11.71 -14.02 9.89
C TRP A 20 11.34 -12.66 9.32
N SER A 21 12.32 -11.84 8.92
CA SER A 21 12.04 -10.54 8.28
C SER A 21 11.29 -10.72 6.96
N ALA A 22 11.71 -11.69 6.12
CA ALA A 22 11.03 -11.96 4.86
C ALA A 22 9.63 -12.56 5.05
N ALA A 23 9.43 -13.40 6.09
CA ALA A 23 8.13 -13.96 6.42
C ALA A 23 7.18 -12.90 6.98
N LEU A 24 7.68 -11.95 7.78
CA LEU A 24 6.90 -10.80 8.22
C LEU A 24 6.53 -9.89 7.03
N ASP A 25 7.43 -9.62 6.10
CA ASP A 25 7.12 -8.87 4.87
C ASP A 25 6.09 -9.59 3.96
N LEU A 26 5.94 -10.91 4.13
CA LEU A 26 4.99 -11.72 3.35
C LEU A 26 3.60 -11.81 4.00
N VAL A 27 3.52 -11.64 5.32
CA VAL A 27 2.26 -11.52 6.05
C VAL A 27 1.86 -10.06 5.92
N ASP A 28 0.85 -9.74 5.11
CA ASP A 28 0.34 -8.38 4.88
C ASP A 28 0.22 -7.61 6.22
N HIS A 29 1.26 -6.87 6.58
CA HIS A 29 1.25 -6.07 7.79
C HIS A 29 0.32 -4.90 7.52
N PRO A 30 -0.67 -4.64 8.40
CA PRO A 30 -1.47 -3.44 8.29
C PRO A 30 -0.54 -2.23 8.30
N LEU A 31 -0.86 -1.26 7.44
CA LEU A 31 -0.05 -0.08 7.23
C LEU A 31 0.24 0.63 8.56
N ASP A 32 1.39 1.29 8.67
CA ASP A 32 1.66 2.15 9.82
C ASP A 32 0.55 3.22 9.89
N PRO A 33 -0.09 3.44 11.05
CA PRO A 33 -1.19 4.41 11.19
C PRO A 33 -0.82 5.82 10.71
N CYS A 34 0.46 6.19 10.75
CA CYS A 34 0.94 7.48 10.26
C CYS A 34 0.89 7.57 8.72
N GLU A 35 1.19 6.48 8.02
CA GLU A 35 1.14 6.42 6.56
C GLU A 35 -0.31 6.40 6.07
N GLU A 36 -1.18 5.66 6.76
CA GLU A 36 -2.61 5.61 6.45
C GLU A 36 -3.25 7.00 6.63
N SER A 37 -2.90 7.71 7.71
CA SER A 37 -3.37 9.08 7.94
C SER A 37 -2.92 10.06 6.85
N ASN A 38 -1.72 9.91 6.30
CA ASN A 38 -1.24 10.73 5.19
C ASN A 38 -2.04 10.46 3.90
N ILE A 39 -2.35 9.21 3.59
CA ILE A 39 -3.19 8.86 2.42
C ILE A 39 -4.58 9.47 2.60
N ILE A 40 -5.20 9.33 3.78
CA ILE A 40 -6.52 9.91 4.08
C ILE A 40 -6.48 11.43 3.96
N ARG A 41 -5.40 12.08 4.42
CA ARG A 41 -5.24 13.54 4.30
C ARG A 41 -5.18 13.97 2.83
N LEU A 42 -4.41 13.27 2.01
CA LEU A 42 -4.31 13.53 0.56
C LEU A 42 -5.66 13.32 -0.14
N LEU A 43 -6.41 12.29 0.23
CA LEU A 43 -7.76 12.05 -0.31
C LEU A 43 -8.72 13.20 0.04
N ASN A 44 -8.67 13.70 1.28
CA ASN A 44 -9.46 14.86 1.71
C ASN A 44 -9.04 16.15 1.00
N GLU A 45 -7.74 16.37 0.78
CA GLU A 45 -7.23 17.53 0.01
C GLU A 45 -7.71 17.53 -1.45
N LEU A 46 -8.02 16.34 -1.99
CA LEU A 46 -8.54 16.15 -3.35
C LEU A 46 -10.08 16.13 -3.42
N GLU A 47 -10.75 16.53 -2.33
CA GLU A 47 -12.21 16.54 -2.21
C GLU A 47 -12.86 15.16 -2.50
N ILE A 48 -12.10 14.08 -2.31
CA ILE A 48 -12.64 12.72 -2.32
C ILE A 48 -13.34 12.50 -0.99
N ASP A 49 -14.61 12.87 -0.96
CA ASP A 49 -15.43 12.78 0.23
C ASP A 49 -15.60 11.32 0.67
N ALA A 50 -15.83 11.11 1.97
CA ALA A 50 -16.05 9.76 2.52
C ALA A 50 -17.27 9.07 1.89
N ALA A 51 -18.21 9.84 1.35
CA ALA A 51 -19.35 9.33 0.59
C ALA A 51 -18.97 8.69 -0.75
N ARG A 52 -17.81 9.07 -1.33
CA ARG A 52 -17.27 8.48 -2.57
C ARG A 52 -16.29 7.35 -2.31
N LEU A 53 -15.62 7.34 -1.17
CA LEU A 53 -14.69 6.27 -0.79
C LEU A 53 -15.43 5.13 -0.10
N GLN A 54 -15.67 4.03 -0.83
CA GLN A 54 -16.38 2.87 -0.30
C GLN A 54 -15.47 1.94 0.50
N ASP A 55 -14.27 1.68 -0.01
CA ASP A 55 -13.26 0.85 0.65
C ASP A 55 -11.86 1.40 0.32
N MET A 56 -10.96 1.31 1.29
CA MET A 56 -9.54 1.61 1.12
C MET A 56 -8.74 0.49 1.76
N ARG A 57 -7.82 -0.08 0.98
CA ARG A 57 -6.87 -1.06 1.48
C ARG A 57 -5.48 -0.58 1.16
N ALA A 58 -4.65 -0.47 2.18
CA ALA A 58 -3.26 -0.13 2.01
C ALA A 58 -2.40 -1.22 2.62
N ARG A 59 -1.38 -1.66 1.88
CA ARG A 59 -0.42 -2.67 2.32
C ARG A 59 0.97 -2.29 1.87
N ARG A 60 1.98 -2.64 2.66
CA ARG A 60 3.39 -2.41 2.34
C ARG A 60 4.06 -3.75 2.05
N ALA A 61 4.80 -3.83 0.95
CA ALA A 61 5.67 -4.97 0.67
C ALA A 61 7.09 -4.45 0.38
N GLY A 62 7.96 -4.56 1.38
CA GLY A 62 9.28 -3.94 1.36
C GLY A 62 9.21 -2.42 1.25
N CYS A 63 9.90 -1.86 0.26
CA CYS A 63 9.92 -0.41 0.01
C CYS A 63 8.69 0.11 -0.75
N ASN A 64 7.86 -0.78 -1.29
CA ASN A 64 6.70 -0.41 -2.10
C ASN A 64 5.43 -0.35 -1.26
N LEU A 65 4.64 0.70 -1.47
CA LEU A 65 3.34 0.91 -0.86
C LEU A 65 2.26 0.61 -1.91
N PHE A 66 1.34 -0.30 -1.61
CA PHE A 66 0.23 -0.63 -2.49
C PHE A 66 -1.06 -0.09 -1.88
N VAL A 67 -1.77 0.76 -2.63
CA VAL A 67 -3.02 1.37 -2.19
C VAL A 67 -4.11 0.99 -3.18
N GLU A 68 -5.14 0.33 -2.68
CA GLU A 68 -6.34 -0.02 -3.42
C GLU A 68 -7.51 0.82 -2.92
N LEU A 69 -8.12 1.59 -3.82
CA LEU A 69 -9.25 2.45 -3.54
C LEU A 69 -10.47 1.95 -4.31
N THR A 70 -11.60 1.80 -3.62
CA THR A 70 -12.89 1.54 -4.26
C THR A 70 -13.71 2.82 -4.18
N LEU A 71 -13.94 3.43 -5.34
CA LEU A 71 -14.59 4.73 -5.47
C LEU A 71 -15.94 4.64 -6.19
N LEU A 72 -16.89 5.43 -5.72
CA LEU A 72 -18.16 5.66 -6.40
C LEU A 72 -18.04 6.86 -7.34
N PRO A 73 -18.50 6.74 -8.60
CA PRO A 73 -18.55 7.87 -9.52
C PRO A 73 -19.53 8.94 -9.03
N ALA A 74 -19.34 10.18 -9.47
CA ALA A 74 -20.31 11.23 -9.19
C ALA A 74 -21.68 10.88 -9.80
N ALA A 75 -22.77 11.21 -9.10
CA ALA A 75 -24.13 10.94 -9.58
C ALA A 75 -24.47 11.56 -10.95
N ASN A 76 -23.70 12.56 -11.38
CA ASN A 76 -23.86 13.28 -12.64
C ASN A 76 -22.74 13.01 -13.66
N GLN A 77 -21.80 12.09 -13.38
CA GLN A 77 -20.72 11.74 -14.30
C GLN A 77 -21.05 10.49 -15.10
N SER A 78 -20.64 10.51 -16.36
CA SER A 78 -20.55 9.30 -17.17
C SER A 78 -19.39 8.41 -16.70
N PHE A 79 -19.43 7.13 -17.06
CA PHE A 79 -18.36 6.19 -16.75
C PHE A 79 -16.99 6.65 -17.28
N ALA A 80 -16.96 7.24 -18.48
CA ALA A 80 -15.73 7.75 -19.09
C ALA A 80 -15.14 8.94 -18.31
N GLU A 81 -15.98 9.89 -17.90
CA GLU A 81 -15.56 11.05 -17.08
C GLU A 81 -15.08 10.62 -15.69
N ALA A 82 -15.75 9.63 -15.08
CA ALA A 82 -15.30 9.06 -13.82
C ALA A 82 -13.94 8.38 -13.97
N GLN A 83 -13.74 7.61 -15.05
CA GLN A 83 -12.46 6.94 -15.31
C GLN A 83 -11.32 7.95 -15.54
N GLU A 84 -11.58 9.06 -16.23
CA GLU A 84 -10.60 10.14 -16.42
C GLU A 84 -10.27 10.82 -15.09
N SER A 85 -11.29 11.17 -14.30
CA SER A 85 -11.12 11.75 -12.95
C SER A 85 -10.32 10.83 -12.03
N PHE A 86 -10.54 9.52 -12.10
CA PHE A 86 -9.78 8.54 -11.30
C PHE A 86 -8.35 8.37 -11.82
N ALA A 87 -8.12 8.45 -13.14
CA ALA A 87 -6.78 8.44 -13.70
C ALA A 87 -5.96 9.66 -13.25
N ASP A 88 -6.60 10.83 -13.15
CA ASP A 88 -5.96 12.04 -12.63
C ASP A 88 -5.66 11.93 -11.13
N LEU A 89 -6.61 11.41 -10.34
CA LEU A 89 -6.41 11.11 -8.92
C LEU A 89 -5.22 10.15 -8.70
N ARG A 90 -5.16 9.07 -9.48
CA ARG A 90 -4.04 8.12 -9.44
C ARG A 90 -2.71 8.82 -9.69
N ARG A 91 -2.61 9.59 -10.77
CA ARG A 91 -1.39 10.35 -11.10
C ARG A 91 -1.01 11.32 -9.98
N HIS A 92 -1.99 11.96 -9.35
CA HIS A 92 -1.75 12.87 -8.24
C HIS A 92 -1.16 12.17 -7.02
N LEU A 93 -1.72 11.02 -6.64
CA LEU A 93 -1.22 10.19 -5.53
C LEU A 93 0.19 9.64 -5.81
N GLU A 94 0.41 9.12 -7.02
CA GLU A 94 1.73 8.62 -7.46
C GLU A 94 2.80 9.73 -7.48
N SER A 95 2.41 10.99 -7.72
CA SER A 95 3.34 12.13 -7.70
C SER A 95 3.72 12.61 -6.29
N HIS A 96 2.85 12.39 -5.29
CA HIS A 96 3.07 12.84 -3.92
C HIS A 96 3.67 11.75 -3.01
N LEU A 97 3.46 10.48 -3.36
CA LEU A 97 3.94 9.34 -2.59
C LEU A 97 5.00 8.58 -3.39
N SER A 98 6.23 8.59 -2.89
CA SER A 98 7.33 7.86 -3.53
C SER A 98 7.16 6.35 -3.34
N GLY A 99 7.28 5.59 -4.43
CA GLY A 99 7.18 4.12 -4.38
C GLY A 99 5.77 3.59 -4.10
N VAL A 100 4.74 4.37 -4.43
CA VAL A 100 3.35 3.92 -4.33
C VAL A 100 2.86 3.33 -5.64
N ASP A 101 2.12 2.23 -5.56
CA ASP A 101 1.31 1.68 -6.66
C ASP A 101 -0.15 1.79 -6.26
N VAL A 102 -0.90 2.59 -7.02
CA VAL A 102 -2.30 2.91 -6.71
C VAL A 102 -3.22 2.26 -7.73
N VAL A 103 -4.15 1.45 -7.23
CA VAL A 103 -5.21 0.82 -8.01
C VAL A 103 -6.55 1.40 -7.58
N ILE A 104 -7.29 1.97 -8.53
CA ILE A 104 -8.63 2.51 -8.28
C ILE A 104 -9.66 1.62 -8.99
N LYS A 105 -10.61 1.11 -8.23
CA LYS A 105 -11.76 0.33 -8.69
C LYS A 105 -13.02 1.18 -8.61
N ILE A 106 -13.90 1.00 -9.59
CA ILE A 106 -15.21 1.63 -9.62
C ILE A 106 -16.21 0.63 -9.04
N ALA A 107 -16.99 1.05 -8.06
CA ALA A 107 -18.05 0.26 -7.44
C ALA A 107 -19.34 0.24 -8.27
#